data_AF-A0A8R1I8B7-F1
#
_entry.id   AF-A0A8R1I8B7-F1
#
_cell.length_a   1.000
_cell.length_b   1.000
_cell.length_c   1.000
_cell.angle_alpha   90.00
_cell.angle_beta   90.00
_cell.angle_gamma   90.00
#
_symmetry.space_group_name_H-M   'P 1'
#
loop_
_entity.id
_entity.type
_entity.pdbx_description
1 polymer ?
#
loop_
_entity_poly.entity_id
_entity_poly.type
_entity_poly.pdbx_seq_one_letter_code
_entity_poly.pdbx_strand_id
1 'polypeptide(L)'
;MDLLNGTVATENESEAITVDEDYCHYEVMQPHMLVMRFWMVSIFGSTVSFISMIENIFLFIFFVTSRRHRRENVFMMLLAFFDILVSMAYIMLMSVNVLSDVLMSPLLVSIWYTYMIPIITISHIAMTSSSFLIVAASFERYCATLNTSNLRFAQK
;
A
#
# COMPACT_ATOMS: atom_id res chain seq x y z
N MET A 1 35.69 -53.34 25.50
CA MET A 1 34.76 -54.39 25.06
C MET A 1 33.79 -54.62 26.20
N ASP A 2 32.70 -53.84 26.23
CA ASP A 2 31.29 -54.27 26.30
C ASP A 2 30.98 -55.47 27.24
N LEU A 3 30.04 -55.47 28.20
CA LEU A 3 28.72 -54.83 28.36
C LEU A 3 28.16 -55.17 29.78
N LEU A 4 27.01 -54.56 30.15
CA LEU A 4 26.14 -54.70 31.35
C LEU A 4 26.38 -53.62 32.41
N ASN A 5 25.38 -52.88 32.92
CA ASN A 5 24.01 -53.27 33.22
C ASN A 5 23.10 -52.02 33.34
N GLY A 6 21.84 -52.14 32.93
CA GLY A 6 20.86 -51.06 32.91
C GLY A 6 20.10 -50.86 34.24
N THR A 7 19.10 -49.97 34.14
CA THR A 7 18.05 -49.59 35.11
C THR A 7 18.48 -48.61 36.22
N VAL A 8 18.27 -47.31 36.01
CA VAL A 8 17.08 -46.49 36.39
C VAL A 8 16.98 -46.28 37.89
N ALA A 9 17.42 -45.11 38.35
CA ALA A 9 17.08 -44.54 39.65
C ALA A 9 16.55 -43.12 39.43
N THR A 10 15.34 -42.93 39.95
CA THR A 10 14.38 -41.86 39.72
C THR A 10 14.85 -40.51 40.24
N GLU A 11 14.39 -39.47 39.55
CA GLU A 11 14.71 -38.05 39.66
C GLU A 11 14.38 -37.46 41.04
N ASN A 12 15.31 -36.68 41.60
CA ASN A 12 15.09 -35.84 42.77
C ASN A 12 14.47 -34.51 42.34
N GLU A 13 13.34 -34.16 42.98
CA GLU A 13 12.75 -32.82 42.98
C GLU A 13 13.75 -31.77 43.47
N SER A 14 14.03 -30.82 42.58
CA SER A 14 14.39 -29.44 42.89
C SER A 14 14.07 -28.63 41.63
N GLU A 15 12.78 -28.49 41.34
CA GLU A 15 12.29 -27.64 40.26
C GLU A 15 12.43 -26.18 40.72
N ALA A 16 13.67 -25.67 40.64
CA ALA A 16 13.90 -24.24 40.56
C ALA A 16 13.31 -23.80 39.22
N ILE A 17 12.12 -23.22 39.25
CA ILE A 17 11.57 -22.47 38.12
C ILE A 17 12.51 -21.28 37.90
N THR A 18 13.59 -21.51 37.15
CA THR A 18 14.25 -20.45 36.41
C THR A 18 13.22 -20.03 35.38
N VAL A 19 12.54 -18.91 35.66
CA VAL A 19 11.90 -18.13 34.61
C VAL A 19 13.05 -17.76 33.69
N ASP A 20 13.25 -18.58 32.65
CA ASP A 20 14.04 -18.18 31.50
C ASP A 20 13.27 -16.98 30.96
N GLU A 21 13.79 -15.78 31.19
CA GLU A 21 13.32 -14.61 30.48
C GLU A 21 13.58 -14.90 29.02
N ASP A 22 12.54 -15.38 28.33
CA ASP A 22 12.51 -15.55 26.88
C ASP A 22 12.55 -14.14 26.29
N TYR A 23 13.74 -13.54 26.32
CA TYR A 23 14.02 -12.30 25.65
C TYR A 23 13.85 -12.60 24.18
N CYS A 24 12.69 -12.21 23.63
CA CYS A 24 12.46 -12.13 22.21
C CYS A 24 13.53 -11.23 21.59
N HIS A 25 14.66 -11.84 21.21
CA HIS A 25 15.69 -11.18 20.45
C HIS A 25 15.09 -10.94 19.07
N TYR A 26 14.80 -9.68 18.77
CA TYR A 26 14.49 -9.27 17.41
C TYR A 26 15.75 -9.56 16.57
N GLU A 27 15.77 -10.66 15.84
CA GLU A 27 16.82 -10.87 14.85
C GLU A 27 16.56 -9.87 13.72
N VAL A 28 17.44 -8.88 13.61
CA VAL A 28 17.47 -7.97 12.46
C VAL A 28 17.72 -8.81 11.22
N MET A 29 16.67 -9.09 10.47
CA MET A 29 16.75 -9.75 9.16
C MET A 29 17.61 -8.89 8.22
N GLN A 30 18.91 -9.20 8.18
CA GLN A 30 19.96 -8.64 7.32
C GLN A 30 19.96 -7.10 7.13
N PRO A 31 20.84 -6.36 7.83
CA PRO A 31 20.86 -4.89 7.79
C PRO A 31 21.10 -4.30 6.39
N HIS A 32 21.74 -5.04 5.47
CA HIS A 32 22.03 -4.52 4.12
C HIS A 32 20.79 -4.36 3.22
N MET A 33 19.82 -5.29 3.30
CA MET A 33 18.60 -5.23 2.48
C MET A 33 17.66 -4.12 2.96
N LEU A 34 17.68 -3.83 4.26
CA LEU A 34 16.82 -2.83 4.88
C LEU A 34 17.21 -1.41 4.47
N VAL A 35 18.51 -1.10 4.40
CA VAL A 35 19.00 0.22 3.98
C VAL A 35 18.65 0.53 2.52
N MET A 36 18.78 -0.44 1.62
CA MET A 36 18.41 -0.25 0.21
C MET A 36 16.91 -0.02 0.04
N ARG A 37 16.08 -0.82 0.74
CA ARG A 37 14.63 -0.66 0.75
C ARG A 37 14.21 0.69 1.34
N PHE A 38 14.87 1.13 2.41
CA PHE A 38 14.62 2.43 3.02
C PHE A 38 14.80 3.57 2.00
N TRP A 39 15.97 3.65 1.34
CA TRP A 39 16.25 4.72 0.38
C TRP A 39 15.34 4.68 -0.86
N MET A 40 15.14 3.50 -1.43
CA MET A 40 14.37 3.36 -2.67
C MET A 40 12.86 3.49 -2.42
N VAL A 41 12.33 2.78 -1.42
CA VAL A 41 10.89 2.68 -1.20
C VAL A 41 10.39 3.82 -0.32
N SER A 42 11.10 4.17 0.76
CA SER A 42 10.63 5.23 1.64
C SER A 42 10.97 6.61 1.09
N ILE A 43 12.22 6.91 0.74
CA ILE A 43 12.56 8.26 0.30
C ILE A 43 12.04 8.52 -1.12
N PHE A 44 12.51 7.75 -2.10
CA PHE A 44 12.10 7.98 -3.49
C PHE A 44 10.61 7.69 -3.68
N GLY A 45 10.13 6.56 -3.17
CA GLY A 45 8.71 6.21 -3.26
C GLY A 45 7.77 7.23 -2.62
N SER A 46 8.05 7.72 -1.40
CA SER A 46 7.19 8.71 -0.77
C SER A 46 7.23 10.08 -1.46
N THR A 47 8.36 10.48 -2.04
CA THR A 47 8.40 11.72 -2.85
C THR A 47 7.51 11.62 -4.10
N VAL A 48 7.58 10.50 -4.83
CA VAL A 48 6.74 10.26 -6.01
C VAL A 48 5.27 10.20 -5.62
N SER A 49 4.95 9.46 -4.55
CA SER A 49 3.58 9.36 -4.04
C SER A 49 3.02 10.70 -3.57
N PHE A 50 3.84 11.54 -2.94
CA PHE A 50 3.44 12.87 -2.50
C PHE A 50 3.17 13.82 -3.67
N ILE A 51 4.01 13.80 -4.71
CA ILE A 51 3.77 14.56 -5.94
C ILE A 51 2.45 14.11 -6.60
N SER A 52 2.28 12.80 -6.78
CA SER A 52 1.05 12.20 -7.31
C SER A 52 -0.18 12.63 -6.52
N MET A 53 -0.10 12.65 -5.19
CA MET A 53 -1.19 13.09 -4.33
C MET A 53 -1.55 14.56 -4.55
N ILE A 54 -0.56 15.46 -4.63
CA ILE A 54 -0.79 16.88 -4.88
C ILE A 54 -1.42 17.11 -6.26
N GLU A 55 -0.89 16.47 -7.29
CA GLU A 55 -1.38 16.62 -8.67
C GLU A 55 -2.81 16.13 -8.81
N ASN A 56 -3.14 14.96 -8.25
CA ASN A 56 -4.49 14.42 -8.30
C ASN A 56 -5.48 15.22 -7.44
N ILE A 57 -5.06 15.79 -6.30
CA ILE A 57 -5.88 16.73 -5.52
C ILE A 57 -6.17 17.99 -6.34
N PHE A 58 -5.15 18.53 -7.02
CA PHE A 58 -5.33 19.71 -7.87
C PHE A 58 -6.30 19.43 -9.02
N LEU A 59 -6.15 18.29 -9.72
CA LEU A 59 -7.08 17.86 -10.76
C LEU A 59 -8.50 17.69 -10.24
N PHE A 60 -8.65 17.08 -9.06
CA PHE A 60 -9.95 16.90 -8.41
C PHE A 60 -10.61 18.26 -8.13
N ILE A 61 -9.91 19.21 -7.53
CA ILE A 61 -10.42 20.56 -7.24
C ILE A 61 -10.76 21.30 -8.54
N PHE A 62 -9.90 21.21 -9.56
CA PHE A 62 -10.11 21.84 -10.86
C PHE A 62 -11.40 21.34 -11.53
N PHE A 63 -11.62 20.03 -11.56
CA PHE A 63 -12.82 19.43 -12.13
C PHE A 63 -14.08 19.71 -11.31
N VAL A 64 -13.98 19.77 -9.97
CA VAL A 64 -15.11 20.11 -9.10
C VAL A 64 -15.54 21.58 -9.30
N THR A 65 -14.58 22.49 -9.49
CA THR A 65 -14.81 23.93 -9.63
C THR A 65 -15.44 24.30 -10.98
N SER A 66 -15.07 23.62 -12.07
CA SER A 66 -15.58 23.94 -13.41
C SER A 66 -17.00 23.42 -13.65
N ARG A 67 -18.02 24.23 -13.36
CA ARG A 67 -19.46 23.85 -13.47
C ARG A 67 -19.93 23.45 -14.87
N ARG A 68 -19.30 23.93 -15.94
CA ARG A 68 -19.78 23.78 -17.33
C ARG A 68 -19.37 22.45 -17.99
N HIS A 69 -18.37 21.75 -17.44
CA HIS A 69 -17.81 20.53 -18.03
C HIS A 69 -17.99 19.28 -17.15
N ARG A 70 -18.80 19.37 -16.08
CA ARG A 70 -18.94 18.30 -15.09
C ARG A 70 -19.59 17.02 -15.61
N ARG A 71 -20.49 17.08 -16.61
CA ARG A 71 -21.13 15.87 -17.14
C ARG A 71 -20.23 15.06 -18.08
N GLU A 72 -19.29 15.71 -18.76
CA GLU A 72 -18.40 15.09 -19.75
C GLU A 72 -17.04 14.65 -19.15
N ASN A 73 -16.75 15.05 -17.91
CA ASN A 73 -15.49 14.71 -17.23
C ASN A 73 -15.71 13.98 -15.90
N VAL A 74 -16.88 13.37 -15.67
CA VAL A 74 -17.15 12.63 -14.41
C VAL A 74 -16.15 11.51 -14.21
N PHE A 75 -15.86 10.72 -15.26
CA PHE A 75 -14.92 9.61 -15.17
C PHE A 75 -13.50 10.06 -14.85
N MET A 76 -13.05 11.20 -15.40
CA MET A 76 -11.75 11.80 -15.08
C MET A 76 -11.67 12.31 -13.63
N MET A 77 -12.78 12.85 -13.09
CA MET A 77 -12.85 13.27 -11.69
C MET A 77 -12.79 12.08 -10.73
N LEU A 78 -13.52 10.99 -11.04
CA LEU A 78 -13.47 9.76 -10.25
C LEU A 78 -12.10 9.10 -10.32
N LEU A 79 -11.41 9.19 -11.47
CA LEU A 79 -10.06 8.68 -11.63
C LEU A 79 -9.08 9.39 -10.68
N ALA A 80 -9.09 10.73 -10.66
CA ALA A 80 -8.28 11.52 -9.74
C ALA A 80 -8.59 11.19 -8.27
N PHE A 81 -9.85 10.90 -7.93
CA PHE A 81 -10.23 10.47 -6.58
C PHE A 81 -9.60 9.12 -6.20
N PHE A 82 -9.66 8.12 -7.08
CA PHE A 82 -9.04 6.81 -6.83
C PHE A 82 -7.51 6.89 -6.79
N ASP A 83 -6.89 7.74 -7.60
CA ASP A 83 -5.44 7.94 -7.60
C ASP A 83 -4.94 8.57 -6.28
N ILE A 84 -5.73 9.45 -5.65
CA ILE A 84 -5.45 9.96 -4.30
C ILE A 84 -5.56 8.83 -3.28
N LEU A 85 -6.59 7.98 -3.34
CA LEU A 85 -6.75 6.85 -2.43
C LEU A 85 -5.57 5.87 -2.51
N VAL A 86 -5.11 5.55 -3.72
CA VAL A 86 -3.96 4.67 -3.96
C VAL A 86 -2.67 5.33 -3.45
N SER A 87 -2.47 6.63 -3.69
CA SER A 87 -1.30 7.37 -3.20
C SER A 87 -1.26 7.43 -1.67
N MET A 88 -2.40 7.69 -1.01
CA MET A 88 -2.49 7.66 0.44
C MET A 88 -2.21 6.27 1.02
N ALA A 89 -2.74 5.23 0.40
CA ALA A 89 -2.50 3.86 0.84
C ALA A 89 -1.03 3.46 0.70
N TYR A 90 -0.34 3.90 -0.35
CA TYR A 90 1.09 3.69 -0.50
C TYR A 90 1.88 4.28 0.68
N ILE A 91 1.61 5.53 1.05
CA ILE A 91 2.28 6.19 2.18
C ILE A 91 1.97 5.44 3.49
N MET A 92 0.70 5.13 3.76
CA MET A 92 0.31 4.40 4.98
C MET A 92 0.94 3.01 5.07
N LEU A 93 1.00 2.26 3.97
CA LEU A 93 1.53 0.90 3.98
C LEU A 93 3.05 0.88 4.01
N MET A 94 3.71 1.60 3.09
CA MET A 94 5.16 1.52 2.91
C MET A 94 5.92 2.44 3.86
N SER A 95 5.45 3.67 4.09
CA SER A 95 6.17 4.59 4.99
C SER A 95 6.05 4.17 6.44
N VAL A 96 4.88 3.71 6.88
CA VAL A 96 4.70 3.30 8.29
C VAL A 96 5.42 1.98 8.58
N ASN A 97 5.46 1.04 7.62
CA ASN A 97 6.27 -0.18 7.75
C ASN A 97 7.75 0.15 7.99
N VAL A 98 8.29 1.08 7.20
CA VAL A 98 9.69 1.50 7.35
C VAL A 98 9.91 2.29 8.64
N LEU A 99 8.95 3.13 9.05
CA LEU A 99 9.03 3.88 10.30
C LEU A 99 8.98 2.96 11.53
N SER A 100 8.17 1.89 11.49
CA SER A 100 8.13 0.91 12.57
C SER A 100 9.44 0.13 12.70
N ASP A 101 10.12 -0.12 11.59
CA ASP A 101 11.44 -0.77 11.58
C ASP A 101 12.54 0.15 12.15
N VAL A 102 12.44 1.47 11.94
CA VAL A 102 13.42 2.46 12.44
C VAL A 102 13.21 2.79 13.92
N LEU A 103 11.96 2.96 14.35
CA LEU A 103 11.64 3.28 15.75
C LEU A 103 11.67 2.03 16.65
N MET A 104 11.69 0.84 16.05
CA MET A 104 11.75 -0.46 16.73
C MET A 104 10.69 -0.62 17.83
N SER A 105 9.54 0.01 17.61
CA SER A 105 8.46 0.13 18.58
C SER A 105 7.37 -0.92 18.30
N PRO A 106 7.03 -1.80 19.27
CA PRO A 106 6.07 -2.89 19.05
C PRO A 106 4.64 -2.39 18.84
N LEU A 107 4.28 -1.24 19.42
CA LEU A 107 2.95 -0.64 19.24
C LEU A 107 2.68 -0.22 17.79
N LEU A 108 3.68 0.33 17.12
CA LEU A 108 3.54 0.85 15.76
C LEU A 108 3.39 -0.31 14.75
N VAL A 109 4.13 -1.40 14.96
CA VAL A 109 4.00 -2.65 14.20
C VAL A 109 2.60 -3.27 14.41
N SER A 110 2.11 -3.31 15.65
CA SER A 110 0.79 -3.87 15.96
C SER A 110 -0.35 -3.09 15.28
N ILE A 111 -0.29 -1.75 15.33
CA ILE A 111 -1.26 -0.89 14.64
C ILE A 111 -1.15 -1.11 13.13
N TRP A 112 0.06 -1.13 12.57
CA TRP A 112 0.31 -1.39 11.14
C TRP A 112 -0.31 -2.71 10.68
N TYR A 113 -0.08 -3.81 11.38
CA TYR A 113 -0.66 -5.10 11.02
C TYR A 113 -2.19 -5.11 11.01
N THR A 114 -2.80 -4.35 11.90
CA THR A 114 -4.27 -4.27 12.02
C THR A 114 -4.90 -3.60 10.79
N TYR A 115 -4.30 -2.51 10.29
CA TYR A 115 -4.84 -1.79 9.12
C TYR A 115 -4.19 -2.17 7.78
N MET A 116 -3.08 -2.91 7.76
CA MET A 116 -2.38 -3.34 6.54
C MET A 116 -3.35 -4.03 5.57
N ILE A 117 -4.01 -5.09 6.03
CA ILE A 117 -4.90 -5.93 5.22
C ILE A 117 -6.06 -5.10 4.62
N PRO A 118 -6.82 -4.31 5.40
CA PRO A 118 -7.89 -3.50 4.83
C PRO A 118 -7.37 -2.44 3.85
N ILE A 119 -6.25 -1.77 4.13
CA ILE A 119 -5.72 -0.74 3.21
C ILE A 119 -5.21 -1.36 1.90
N ILE A 120 -4.57 -2.54 1.93
CA ILE A 120 -4.16 -3.26 0.71
C ILE A 120 -5.38 -3.62 -0.15
N THR A 121 -6.43 -4.17 0.47
CA THR A 121 -7.63 -4.57 -0.26
C THR A 121 -8.33 -3.38 -0.90
N ILE A 122 -8.51 -2.28 -0.16
CA ILE A 122 -9.07 -1.03 -0.67
C ILE A 122 -8.24 -0.50 -1.85
N SER A 123 -6.90 -0.54 -1.74
CA SER A 123 -6.00 -0.11 -2.82
C SER A 123 -6.19 -0.94 -4.07
N HIS A 124 -6.32 -2.26 -3.93
CA HIS A 124 -6.49 -3.16 -5.07
C HIS A 124 -7.85 -2.95 -5.75
N ILE A 125 -8.89 -2.72 -4.97
CA ILE A 125 -10.20 -2.32 -5.49
C ILE A 125 -10.08 -0.98 -6.22
N ALA A 126 -9.45 0.03 -5.63
CA ALA A 126 -9.24 1.34 -6.24
C ALA A 126 -8.45 1.27 -7.56
N MET A 127 -7.36 0.49 -7.62
CA MET A 127 -6.59 0.27 -8.86
C MET A 127 -7.43 -0.41 -9.95
N THR A 128 -8.23 -1.39 -9.57
CA THR A 128 -9.12 -2.10 -10.50
C THR A 128 -10.23 -1.16 -10.99
N SER A 129 -10.86 -0.40 -10.09
CA SER A 129 -11.86 0.62 -10.44
C SER A 129 -11.31 1.69 -11.36
N SER A 130 -10.08 2.15 -11.12
CA SER A 130 -9.39 3.13 -11.99
C SER A 130 -9.22 2.60 -13.41
N SER A 131 -8.87 1.32 -13.55
CA SER A 131 -8.76 0.67 -14.86
C SER A 131 -10.09 0.69 -15.63
N PHE A 132 -11.20 0.38 -14.96
CA PHE A 132 -12.53 0.47 -15.57
C PHE A 132 -12.94 1.91 -15.92
N LEU A 133 -12.60 2.88 -15.07
CA LEU A 133 -12.89 4.28 -15.30
C LEU A 133 -12.11 4.85 -16.49
N ILE A 134 -10.86 4.43 -16.69
CA ILE A 134 -10.07 4.82 -17.88
C ILE A 134 -10.74 4.33 -19.16
N VAL A 135 -11.24 3.09 -19.16
CA VAL A 135 -11.98 2.52 -20.30
C VAL A 135 -13.28 3.29 -20.53
N ALA A 136 -14.04 3.58 -19.47
CA ALA A 136 -15.27 4.36 -19.56
C ALA A 136 -15.02 5.79 -20.09
N ALA A 137 -13.96 6.46 -19.62
CA ALA A 137 -13.56 7.78 -20.09
C ALA A 137 -13.15 7.78 -21.57
N SER A 138 -12.44 6.73 -22.00
CA SER A 138 -12.07 6.54 -23.40
C SER A 138 -13.31 6.31 -24.28
N PHE A 139 -14.27 5.53 -23.78
CA PHE A 139 -15.54 5.28 -24.45
C PHE A 139 -16.39 6.55 -24.58
N GLU A 140 -16.46 7.36 -23.53
CA GLU A 140 -17.15 8.66 -23.54
C GLU A 140 -16.57 9.59 -24.62
N ARG A 141 -15.23 9.72 -24.67
CA ARG A 141 -14.54 10.53 -25.69
C ARG A 141 -14.73 9.99 -27.11
N TYR A 142 -14.78 8.67 -27.27
CA TYR A 142 -15.05 8.03 -28.56
C TYR A 142 -16.46 8.37 -29.06
N CYS A 143 -17.48 8.25 -28.19
CA CYS A 143 -18.86 8.59 -28.54
C CYS A 143 -19.04 10.08 -28.85
N ALA A 144 -18.38 10.96 -28.09
CA ALA A 144 -18.40 12.40 -28.34
C ALA A 144 -17.86 12.72 -29.75
N THR A 145 -16.78 12.07 -30.16
CA THR A 145 -16.17 12.25 -31.49
C THR A 145 -17.13 11.81 -32.61
N LEU A 146 -17.80 10.65 -32.47
CA LEU A 146 -18.75 10.15 -33.46
C LEU A 146 -20.02 11.02 -33.59
N ASN A 147 -20.46 11.64 -32.50
CA ASN A 147 -21.66 12.47 -32.49
C ASN A 147 -21.43 13.90 -33.04
N THR A 148 -20.19 14.26 -33.37
CA THR A 148 -19.87 15.60 -33.87
C THR A 148 -20.09 15.69 -35.38
N SER A 149 -21.07 16.49 -35.83
CA SER A 149 -21.48 16.60 -37.23
C SER A 149 -20.41 17.11 -38.20
N ASN A 150 -19.39 17.82 -37.70
CA ASN A 150 -18.34 18.45 -38.51
C ASN A 150 -17.30 17.46 -39.09
N LEU A 151 -17.13 16.28 -38.49
CA LEU A 151 -16.23 15.23 -39.01
C LEU A 151 -16.82 14.46 -40.19
N ARG A 152 -18.16 14.42 -40.29
CA ARG A 152 -18.88 13.79 -41.41
C ARG A 152 -18.69 14.55 -42.73
N PHE A 153 -18.24 15.81 -42.67
CA PHE A 153 -17.96 16.63 -43.84
C PHE A 153 -16.50 16.52 -44.32
N ALA A 154 -15.56 16.13 -43.45
CA ALA A 154 -14.15 15.94 -43.78
C ALA A 154 -13.79 14.50 -44.21
N GLN A 155 -14.72 13.55 -44.03
CA GLN A 155 -14.59 12.15 -44.50
C GLN A 155 -15.24 11.91 -45.88
N LYS A 156 -15.64 12.97 -46.60
CA LYS A 156 -16.07 12.93 -47.99
C LYS A 156 -15.03 13.62 -48.87
#